data_AF-A0A9R1QGF3-F1
#
_entry.id   AF-A0A9R1QGF3-F1
#
_cell.length_a   1.000
_cell.length_b   1.000
_cell.length_c   1.000
_cell.angle_alpha   90.00
_cell.angle_beta   90.00
_cell.angle_gamma   90.00
#
_symmetry.space_group_name_H-M   'P 1'
#
loop_
_entity.id
_entity.type
_entity.pdbx_description
1 polymer ?
#
loop_
_entity_poly.entity_id
_entity_poly.type
_entity_poly.pdbx_seq_one_letter_code
_entity_poly.pdbx_strand_id
1 'polypeptide(L)'
;MGSLPPGERPHAVMIPYPAQGHITPMLKLAKLLHTRGFHVTFVNNEFNHRRLLRSQGVDALHGLPAFRFAAIADGLPPSDREATQDVPALCYSTMTTCLPGFKELVAKLNEEAETFGGALPPVTCVVADSTMTFALRAARELGLRCAI
;
A
#
# COMPACT_ATOMS: atom_id res chain seq x y z
N MET A 1 -5.24 -4.98 -26.31
CA MET A 1 -6.43 -4.75 -25.47
C MET A 1 -6.40 -3.30 -25.03
N GLY A 2 -7.46 -2.53 -25.29
CA GLY A 2 -7.52 -1.13 -24.88
C GLY A 2 -7.50 -1.03 -23.35
N SER A 3 -6.69 -0.13 -22.80
CA SER A 3 -6.70 0.15 -21.37
C SER A 3 -8.01 0.83 -20.97
N LEU A 4 -8.62 0.41 -19.86
CA LEU A 4 -9.78 1.10 -19.29
C LEU A 4 -9.48 2.58 -19.04
N PRO A 5 -10.48 3.47 -19.19
CA PRO A 5 -10.33 4.87 -18.83
C PRO A 5 -9.97 4.98 -17.34
N PRO A 6 -9.24 6.03 -16.91
CA PRO A 6 -8.66 6.11 -15.57
C PRO A 6 -9.62 5.81 -14.41
N GLY A 7 -10.85 6.33 -14.45
CA GLY A 7 -11.87 6.13 -13.40
C GLY A 7 -12.51 4.74 -13.36
N GLU A 8 -12.33 3.92 -14.39
CA GLU A 8 -12.89 2.57 -14.47
C GLU A 8 -11.85 1.48 -14.15
N ARG A 9 -10.58 1.86 -13.94
CA ARG A 9 -9.51 0.91 -13.63
C ARG A 9 -9.76 0.29 -12.25
N PRO A 10 -9.65 -1.04 -12.10
CA PRO A 10 -9.59 -1.65 -10.78
C PRO A 10 -8.44 -1.07 -9.97
N HIS A 11 -8.74 -0.58 -8.77
CA HIS A 11 -7.75 -0.05 -7.85
C HIS A 11 -7.38 -1.12 -6.82
N ALA A 12 -6.12 -1.55 -6.84
CA ALA A 12 -5.53 -2.45 -5.86
C ALA A 12 -4.68 -1.66 -4.85
N VAL A 13 -5.01 -1.80 -3.57
CA VAL A 13 -4.15 -1.37 -2.46
C VAL A 13 -3.30 -2.54 -2.02
N MET A 14 -1.98 -2.43 -2.15
CA MET A 14 -1.05 -3.53 -1.91
C MET A 14 -0.21 -3.26 -0.67
N ILE A 15 -0.23 -4.19 0.30
CA ILE A 15 0.47 -4.03 1.56
C ILE A 15 1.41 -5.21 1.88
N PRO A 16 2.73 -5.06 1.64
CA PRO A 16 3.72 -6.06 2.01
C PRO A 16 3.96 -6.10 3.52
N TYR A 17 4.50 -7.22 4.01
CA TYR A 17 5.22 -7.20 5.29
C TYR A 17 6.40 -6.24 5.18
N PRO A 18 6.68 -5.38 6.18
CA PRO A 18 7.67 -4.32 6.08
C PRO A 18 9.13 -4.82 6.17
N ALA A 19 9.48 -5.96 5.55
CA ALA A 19 10.84 -6.46 5.40
C ALA A 19 11.21 -6.66 3.93
N GLN A 20 12.49 -6.46 3.57
CA GLN A 20 12.94 -6.42 2.17
C GLN A 20 12.62 -7.68 1.36
N GLY A 21 12.66 -8.86 2.00
CA GLY A 21 12.30 -10.14 1.39
C GLY A 21 10.85 -10.23 0.92
N HIS A 22 9.96 -9.40 1.46
CA HIS A 22 8.53 -9.34 1.13
C HIS A 22 8.20 -8.13 0.24
N ILE A 23 8.82 -6.98 0.53
CA ILE A 23 8.62 -5.74 -0.23
C ILE A 23 8.99 -5.93 -1.70
N THR A 24 10.16 -6.52 -1.99
CA THR A 24 10.64 -6.63 -3.37
C THR A 24 9.76 -7.52 -4.25
N PRO A 25 9.38 -8.75 -3.84
CA PRO A 25 8.44 -9.58 -4.59
C PRO A 25 7.07 -8.93 -4.76
N MET A 26 6.51 -8.33 -3.71
CA MET A 26 5.22 -7.65 -3.82
C MET A 26 5.27 -6.43 -4.72
N LEU A 27 6.38 -5.68 -4.74
CA LEU A 27 6.55 -4.55 -5.67
C LEU A 27 6.64 -5.04 -7.12
N LYS A 28 7.24 -6.21 -7.37
CA LYS A 28 7.21 -6.84 -8.70
C LYS A 28 5.79 -7.22 -9.10
N LEU A 29 5.02 -7.82 -8.19
CA LEU A 29 3.61 -8.13 -8.42
C LEU A 29 2.78 -6.86 -8.69
N ALA A 30 3.02 -5.80 -7.94
CA ALA A 30 2.39 -4.50 -8.12
C ALA A 30 2.62 -3.93 -9.51
N LYS A 31 3.86 -3.98 -9.99
CA LYS A 31 4.21 -3.57 -11.35
C LYS A 31 3.51 -4.44 -12.40
N LEU A 32 3.40 -5.75 -12.17
CA LEU A 32 2.66 -6.63 -13.07
C LEU A 32 1.17 -6.27 -13.12
N LEU A 33 0.50 -6.07 -11.99
CA LEU A 33 -0.90 -5.64 -11.96
C LEU A 33 -1.11 -4.30 -12.68
N HIS A 34 -0.20 -3.36 -12.47
CA HIS A 34 -0.20 -2.08 -13.19
C HIS A 34 -0.11 -2.26 -14.71
N THR A 35 0.80 -3.10 -15.21
CA THR A 35 0.87 -3.42 -16.65
C THR A 35 -0.39 -4.12 -17.18
N ARG A 36 -1.22 -4.69 -16.30
CA ARG A 36 -2.52 -5.31 -16.63
C ARG A 36 -3.70 -4.35 -16.46
N GLY A 37 -3.44 -3.05 -16.25
CA GLY A 37 -4.44 -2.00 -16.24
C GLY A 37 -4.99 -1.62 -14.87
N PHE A 38 -4.39 -2.12 -13.77
CA PHE A 38 -4.77 -1.69 -12.43
C PHE A 38 -4.25 -0.30 -12.11
N HIS A 39 -5.03 0.47 -11.35
CA HIS A 39 -4.49 1.53 -10.51
C HIS A 39 -3.90 0.89 -9.26
N VAL A 40 -2.66 1.21 -8.92
CA VAL A 40 -1.96 0.56 -7.81
C VAL A 40 -1.54 1.60 -6.79
N THR A 41 -1.96 1.38 -5.54
CA THR A 41 -1.39 2.05 -4.37
C THR A 41 -0.54 1.04 -3.60
N PHE A 42 0.78 1.19 -3.63
CA PHE A 42 1.72 0.36 -2.88
C PHE A 42 2.01 0.99 -1.51
N VAL A 43 1.65 0.30 -0.44
CA VAL A 43 1.70 0.82 0.93
C VAL A 43 3.01 0.40 1.58
N ASN A 44 3.81 1.36 2.01
CA ASN A 44 4.96 1.12 2.88
C ASN A 44 4.57 1.39 4.34
N ASN A 45 5.38 0.92 5.29
CA ASN A 45 5.41 1.62 6.59
C ASN A 45 6.22 2.92 6.45
N GLU A 46 6.04 3.85 7.38
CA GLU A 46 6.76 5.13 7.36
C GLU A 46 8.29 4.99 7.37
N PHE A 47 8.82 3.97 8.04
CA PHE A 47 10.26 3.70 8.05
C PHE A 47 10.78 3.38 6.63
N ASN A 48 10.17 2.42 5.94
CA ASN A 48 10.58 2.05 4.58
C ASN A 48 10.25 3.14 3.56
N HIS A 49 9.15 3.88 3.75
CA HIS A 49 8.82 5.03 2.91
C HIS A 49 9.89 6.13 2.98
N ARG A 50 10.36 6.46 4.20
CA ARG A 50 11.48 7.39 4.38
C ARG A 50 12.80 6.86 3.81
N ARG A 51 13.06 5.55 3.88
CA ARG A 51 14.25 4.95 3.24
C ARG A 51 14.19 5.01 1.72
N LEU A 52 13.03 4.77 1.12
CA LEU A 52 12.81 4.91 -0.33
C LEU A 52 13.11 6.34 -0.79
N LEU A 53 12.48 7.34 -0.15
CA LEU A 53 12.71 8.76 -0.42
C LEU A 53 14.17 9.18 -0.32
N ARG A 54 14.90 8.65 0.67
CA ARG A 54 16.33 8.97 0.86
C ARG A 54 17.23 8.36 -0.20
N SER A 55 16.91 7.15 -0.65
CA SER A 55 17.74 6.43 -1.63
C SER A 55 17.47 6.85 -3.07
N GLN A 56 16.24 7.27 -3.39
CA GLN A 56 15.80 7.53 -4.77
C GLN A 56 15.19 8.92 -4.99
N GLY A 57 15.14 9.77 -3.96
CA GLY A 57 14.56 11.12 -4.04
C GLY A 57 13.03 11.13 -3.98
N VAL A 58 12.45 12.33 -4.10
CA VAL A 58 10.99 12.54 -4.08
C VAL A 58 10.31 11.89 -5.30
N ASP A 59 11.01 11.89 -6.44
CA ASP A 59 10.55 11.27 -7.68
C ASP A 59 10.32 9.76 -7.56
N ALA A 60 10.92 9.10 -6.56
CA ALA A 60 10.67 7.69 -6.25
C ALA A 60 9.20 7.40 -5.92
N LEU A 61 8.47 8.41 -5.42
CA LEU A 61 7.05 8.31 -5.10
C LEU A 61 6.15 8.73 -6.28
N HIS A 62 6.67 9.59 -7.16
CA HIS A 62 5.99 10.05 -8.37
C HIS A 62 6.29 9.09 -9.52
N GLY A 63 5.81 7.85 -9.36
CA GLY A 63 5.90 6.82 -10.37
C GLY A 63 4.90 6.99 -11.51
N LEU A 64 4.92 6.01 -12.42
CA LEU A 64 4.06 5.86 -13.59
C LEU A 64 2.60 6.30 -13.32
N PRO A 65 1.89 6.86 -14.32
CA PRO A 65 0.46 7.15 -14.19
C PRO A 65 -0.30 5.93 -13.67
N ALA A 66 -1.16 6.14 -12.66
CA ALA A 66 -1.89 5.08 -11.95
C ALA A 66 -1.02 4.10 -11.13
N PHE A 67 0.21 4.47 -10.76
CA PHE A 67 1.02 3.78 -9.77
C PHE A 67 1.51 4.79 -8.74
N ARG A 68 1.11 4.62 -7.48
CA ARG A 68 1.55 5.50 -6.39
C ARG A 68 2.00 4.72 -5.16
N PHE A 69 2.83 5.39 -4.37
CA PHE A 69 3.23 4.91 -3.06
C PHE A 69 2.47 5.65 -1.96
N ALA A 70 2.09 4.93 -0.92
CA ALA A 70 1.53 5.49 0.31
C ALA A 70 2.33 4.99 1.53
N ALA A 71 2.05 5.57 2.69
CA ALA A 71 2.62 5.12 3.95
C ALA A 71 1.54 5.04 5.03
N ILE A 72 1.69 4.07 5.93
CA ILE A 72 0.98 4.04 7.21
C ILE A 72 2.00 3.90 8.35
N ALA A 73 1.66 4.42 9.53
CA ALA A 73 2.42 4.16 10.74
C ALA A 73 2.30 2.69 11.14
N ASP A 74 3.40 2.09 11.59
CA ASP A 74 3.44 0.71 12.07
C ASP A 74 3.43 0.61 13.59
N GLY A 75 3.29 1.73 14.30
CA GLY A 75 3.20 1.81 15.76
C GLY A 75 4.54 1.71 16.50
N LEU A 76 5.66 1.53 15.78
CA LEU A 76 6.98 1.48 16.39
C LEU A 76 7.57 2.89 16.57
N PRO A 77 8.40 3.11 17.61
CA PRO A 77 9.12 4.36 17.76
C PRO A 77 10.07 4.57 16.57
N PRO A 78 10.44 5.83 16.25
CA PRO A 78 11.44 6.11 15.26
C PRO A 78 12.74 5.35 15.55
N SER A 79 13.23 4.61 14.56
CA SER A 79 14.50 3.88 14.63
C SER A 79 15.60 4.60 13.84
N ASP A 80 16.85 4.24 14.16
CA ASP A 80 18.00 4.69 13.40
C ASP A 80 17.89 4.34 11.91
N ARG A 81 18.46 5.21 11.07
CA ARG A 81 18.28 5.14 9.60
C ARG A 81 18.81 3.84 8.99
N GLU A 82 19.86 3.28 9.60
CA GLU A 82 20.53 2.05 9.21
C GLU A 82 20.17 0.86 10.12
N ALA A 83 19.16 0.99 10.98
CA ALA A 83 18.75 -0.08 11.87
C ALA A 83 18.25 -1.30 11.09
N THR A 84 18.69 -2.47 11.53
CA THR A 84 17.98 -3.71 11.20
C THR A 84 16.65 -3.70 11.93
N GLN A 85 15.56 -4.03 11.25
CA GLN A 85 14.25 -4.02 11.88
C GLN A 85 14.11 -5.20 12.84
N ASP A 86 13.60 -4.92 14.04
CA ASP A 86 13.23 -5.92 15.03
C ASP A 86 11.97 -6.64 14.55
N VAL A 87 12.17 -7.87 14.05
CA VAL A 87 11.09 -8.70 13.48
C VAL A 87 10.01 -9.03 14.52
N PRO A 88 10.33 -9.51 15.74
CA PRO A 88 9.33 -9.67 16.80
C PRO A 88 8.52 -8.40 17.08
N ALA A 89 9.17 -7.25 17.22
CA ALA A 89 8.48 -5.99 17.48
C ALA A 89 7.57 -5.57 16.31
N LEU A 90 8.05 -5.72 15.07
CA LEU A 90 7.25 -5.48 13.87
C LEU A 90 6.01 -6.38 13.81
N CYS A 91 6.17 -7.68 14.05
CA CYS A 91 5.05 -8.62 14.04
C CYS A 91 3.98 -8.19 15.06
N TYR A 92 4.39 -7.92 16.30
CA TYR A 92 3.47 -7.47 17.34
C TYR A 92 2.80 -6.14 17.00
N SER A 93 3.58 -5.16 16.56
CA SER A 93 3.09 -3.81 16.30
C SER A 93 2.16 -3.77 15.09
N THR A 94 2.50 -4.46 14.00
CA THR A 94 1.62 -4.53 12.81
C THR A 94 0.29 -5.21 13.10
N MET A 95 0.27 -6.23 13.96
CA MET A 95 -0.96 -6.90 14.37
C MET A 95 -1.88 -6.02 15.24
N THR A 96 -1.31 -5.10 16.01
CA THR A 96 -2.04 -4.35 17.05
C THR A 96 -2.34 -2.91 16.68
N THR A 97 -1.57 -2.30 15.77
CA THR A 97 -1.63 -0.84 15.54
C THR A 97 -1.97 -0.43 14.11
N CYS A 98 -1.73 -1.26 13.09
CA CYS A 98 -1.89 -0.84 11.69
C CYS A 98 -3.34 -0.76 11.20
N LEU A 99 -4.29 -1.44 11.88
CA LEU A 99 -5.68 -1.53 11.40
C LEU A 99 -6.35 -0.16 11.22
N PRO A 100 -6.34 0.75 12.20
CA PRO A 100 -6.96 2.07 12.04
C PRO A 100 -6.33 2.88 10.91
N GLY A 101 -5.00 2.98 10.89
CA GLY A 101 -4.28 3.74 9.86
C GLY A 101 -4.48 3.20 8.45
N PHE A 102 -4.62 1.88 8.29
CA PHE A 102 -4.93 1.30 6.99
C PHE A 102 -6.36 1.59 6.53
N LYS A 103 -7.35 1.59 7.45
CA LYS A 103 -8.74 1.98 7.13
C LYS A 103 -8.82 3.46 6.76
N GLU A 104 -8.13 4.33 7.49
CA GLU A 104 -8.04 5.76 7.19
C GLU A 104 -7.40 6.01 5.83
N LEU A 105 -6.32 5.27 5.51
CA LEU A 105 -5.72 5.34 4.18
C LEU A 105 -6.76 5.01 3.11
N VAL A 106 -7.45 3.86 3.20
CA VAL A 106 -8.45 3.46 2.20
C VAL A 106 -9.58 4.49 2.06
N ALA A 107 -10.08 5.03 3.18
CA ALA A 107 -11.10 6.08 3.18
C ALA A 107 -10.61 7.31 2.41
N LYS A 108 -9.40 7.79 2.71
CA LYS A 108 -8.78 8.91 1.99
C LYS A 108 -8.64 8.65 0.49
N LEU A 109 -8.22 7.44 0.07
CA LEU A 109 -8.12 7.13 -1.36
C LEU A 109 -9.48 7.19 -2.07
N ASN A 110 -10.56 6.82 -1.38
CA ASN A 110 -11.92 6.88 -1.91
C ASN A 110 -12.44 8.33 -1.98
N GLU A 111 -12.20 9.13 -0.94
CA GLU A 111 -12.54 10.57 -0.93
C GLU A 111 -11.83 11.32 -2.06
N GLU A 112 -10.56 11.00 -2.31
CA GLU A 112 -9.82 11.52 -3.46
C GLU A 112 -10.50 11.12 -4.78
N ALA A 113 -10.88 9.85 -4.95
CA ALA A 113 -11.56 9.38 -6.16
C ALA A 113 -12.87 10.14 -6.44
N GLU A 114 -13.65 10.43 -5.39
CA GLU A 114 -14.86 11.25 -5.49
C GLU A 114 -14.55 12.71 -5.87
N THR A 115 -13.57 13.32 -5.20
CA THR A 115 -13.16 14.71 -5.43
C THR A 115 -12.66 14.94 -6.86
N PHE A 116 -11.94 13.97 -7.43
CA PHE A 116 -11.38 14.06 -8.78
C PHE A 116 -12.36 13.62 -9.88
N GLY A 117 -13.64 13.39 -9.57
CA GLY A 117 -14.72 13.25 -10.55
C GLY A 117 -14.49 12.17 -11.61
N GLY A 118 -13.85 11.05 -11.24
CA GLY A 118 -13.53 9.94 -12.15
C GLY A 118 -12.14 10.00 -12.79
N ALA A 119 -11.28 10.95 -12.44
CA ALA A 119 -9.87 10.89 -12.84
C ALA A 119 -9.07 9.83 -12.05
N LEU A 120 -9.53 9.49 -10.84
CA LEU A 120 -8.98 8.42 -10.01
C LEU A 120 -10.09 7.40 -9.69
N PRO A 121 -9.78 6.08 -9.71
CA PRO A 121 -10.74 5.07 -9.33
C PRO A 121 -10.79 4.86 -7.80
N PRO A 122 -11.97 4.58 -7.22
CA PRO A 122 -12.08 4.16 -5.82
C PRO A 122 -11.42 2.80 -5.61
N VAL A 123 -11.05 2.49 -4.36
CA VAL A 123 -10.43 1.21 -3.98
C VAL A 123 -11.40 0.06 -4.27
N THR A 124 -10.93 -0.95 -5.01
CA THR A 124 -11.75 -2.11 -5.41
C THR A 124 -11.30 -3.42 -4.79
N CYS A 125 -10.03 -3.52 -4.40
CA CYS A 125 -9.48 -4.69 -3.74
C CYS A 125 -8.21 -4.36 -2.93
N VAL A 126 -7.90 -5.26 -2.01
CA VAL A 126 -6.65 -5.29 -1.23
C VAL A 126 -5.85 -6.53 -1.63
N VAL A 127 -4.54 -6.38 -1.78
CA VAL A 127 -3.59 -7.49 -1.90
C VAL A 127 -2.60 -7.37 -0.75
N ALA A 128 -2.69 -8.27 0.21
CA ALA A 128 -1.92 -8.20 1.44
C ALA A 128 -0.91 -9.32 1.52
N ASP A 129 0.21 -9.06 2.17
CA ASP A 129 1.06 -10.14 2.65
C ASP A 129 0.33 -10.98 3.71
N SER A 130 0.60 -12.29 3.72
CA SER A 130 0.09 -13.25 4.69
C SER A 130 0.30 -12.87 6.16
N THR A 131 1.37 -12.15 6.48
CA THR A 131 1.61 -11.68 7.85
C THR A 131 0.79 -10.44 8.20
N MET A 132 0.31 -9.69 7.21
CA MET A 132 -0.43 -8.43 7.37
C MET A 132 -1.93 -8.68 7.53
N THR A 133 -2.30 -9.59 8.44
CA THR A 133 -3.67 -10.09 8.61
C THR A 133 -4.71 -9.02 8.96
N PHE A 134 -4.28 -7.88 9.52
CA PHE A 134 -5.17 -6.73 9.74
C PHE A 134 -5.77 -6.21 8.43
N ALA A 135 -5.07 -6.34 7.30
CA ALA A 135 -5.55 -5.89 6.00
C ALA A 135 -6.73 -6.75 5.52
N LEU A 136 -6.74 -8.05 5.82
CA LEU A 136 -7.90 -8.93 5.59
C LEU A 136 -9.10 -8.47 6.43
N ARG A 137 -8.87 -8.14 7.70
CA ARG A 137 -9.92 -7.62 8.59
C ARG A 137 -10.47 -6.29 8.06
N ALA A 138 -9.60 -5.34 7.70
CA ALA A 138 -9.99 -4.05 7.14
C ALA A 138 -10.80 -4.22 5.86
N ALA A 139 -10.34 -5.06 4.93
CA ALA A 139 -11.04 -5.33 3.68
C ALA A 139 -12.45 -5.87 3.94
N ARG A 140 -12.60 -6.81 4.89
CA ARG A 140 -13.92 -7.33 5.29
C ARG A 140 -14.83 -6.24 5.85
N GLU A 141 -14.32 -5.42 6.77
CA GLU A 141 -15.09 -4.32 7.39
C GLU A 141 -15.51 -3.25 6.36
N LEU A 142 -14.75 -3.10 5.28
CA LEU A 142 -15.00 -2.13 4.20
C LEU A 142 -15.72 -2.73 2.98
N GLY A 143 -16.09 -4.01 3.02
CA GLY A 143 -16.75 -4.69 1.89
C GLY A 143 -15.86 -4.90 0.66
N LEU A 144 -14.54 -4.92 0.83
CA LEU A 144 -13.55 -5.10 -0.24
C LEU A 144 -13.13 -6.56 -0.40
N ARG A 145 -12.81 -6.93 -1.64
CA ARG A 145 -12.14 -8.20 -1.95
C ARG A 145 -10.69 -8.14 -1.46
N CYS A 146 -10.22 -9.22 -0.83
CA CYS A 146 -8.85 -9.33 -0.35
C CYS A 146 -8.19 -10.60 -0.91
N ALA A 147 -6.96 -10.47 -1.42
CA ALA A 147 -6.08 -11.58 -1.76
C ALA A 147 -4.87 -11.57 -0.81
N ILE A 148 -4.41 -12.76 -0.43
CA ILE A 148 -3.23 -13.00 0.42
C ILE A 148 -2.23 -13.83 -0.37
#